data_AF-A0A398CEW4-F1
#
_entry.id   AF-A0A398CEW4-F1
#
_cell.length_a   1.000
_cell.length_b   1.000
_cell.length_c   1.000
_cell.angle_alpha   90.00
_cell.angle_beta   90.00
_cell.angle_gamma   90.00
#
_symmetry.space_group_name_H-M   'P 1'
#
loop_
_entity.id
_entity.type
_entity.pdbx_description
1 polymer ?
#
loop_
_entity_poly.entity_id
_entity_poly.type
_entity_poly.pdbx_seq_one_letter_code
_entity_poly.pdbx_strand_id
1 'polypeptide(L)'
;MILINALALKLAFQLKEANPNHPASLDVLRYAIASIINTAGTAIVAIILSLLLGHFSGAALALISFAVLRMISGGVILNPA
;
A
#
# COMPACT_ATOMS: atom_id res chain seq x y z
N MET A 1 6.93 6.19 -8.01
CA MET A 1 6.80 4.71 -7.89
C MET A 1 8.16 4.01 -7.69
N ILE A 2 9.27 4.50 -8.28
CA ILE A 2 10.62 3.91 -8.16
C ILE A 2 11.11 3.80 -6.70
N LEU A 3 10.98 4.87 -5.90
CA LEU A 3 11.42 4.88 -4.49
C LEU A 3 10.65 3.87 -3.62
N ILE A 4 9.33 3.81 -3.77
CA ILE A 4 8.48 2.85 -3.04
C ILE A 4 8.85 1.42 -3.40
N ASN A 5 9.17 1.14 -4.66
CA ASN A 5 9.61 -0.19 -5.09
C ASN A 5 10.95 -0.60 -4.48
N ALA A 6 11.91 0.33 -4.34
CA ALA A 6 13.19 0.04 -3.70
C ALA A 6 13.02 -0.27 -2.20
N LEU A 7 12.20 0.52 -1.50
CA LEU A 7 11.87 0.28 -0.09
C LEU A 7 11.13 -1.04 0.09
N ALA A 8 10.13 -1.31 -0.76
CA ALA A 8 9.36 -2.53 -0.71
C ALA A 8 10.21 -3.77 -1.03
N LEU A 9 11.18 -3.67 -1.94
CA LEU A 9 12.10 -4.76 -2.24
C LEU A 9 12.98 -5.08 -1.03
N LYS A 10 13.52 -4.07 -0.36
CA LYS A 10 14.33 -4.26 0.86
C LYS A 10 13.53 -4.96 1.96
N LEU A 11 12.29 -4.53 2.19
CA LEU A 11 11.40 -5.15 3.18
C LEU A 11 10.98 -6.57 2.78
N ALA A 12 10.74 -6.81 1.49
CA ALA A 12 10.42 -8.14 0.99
C ALA A 12 11.58 -9.12 1.18
N PHE A 13 12.82 -8.67 0.95
CA PHE A 13 14.02 -9.44 1.25
C PHE A 13 14.12 -9.77 2.73
N GLN A 14 14.00 -8.77 3.61
CA GLN A 14 14.08 -8.97 5.06
C GLN A 14 13.03 -9.96 5.59
N LEU A 15 11.80 -9.91 5.07
CA LEU A 15 10.76 -10.84 5.49
C LEU A 15 11.04 -12.28 5.00
N LYS A 16 11.62 -12.43 3.80
CA LYS A 16 12.00 -13.74 3.27
C LYS A 16 13.25 -14.31 3.94
N GLU A 17 14.17 -13.45 4.37
CA GLU A 17 15.29 -13.87 5.24
C GLU A 17 14.79 -14.31 6.63
N ALA A 18 13.82 -13.60 7.20
CA ALA A 18 13.23 -13.96 8.49
C ALA A 18 12.37 -15.24 8.41
N ASN A 19 11.76 -15.52 7.26
CA ASN A 19 11.01 -16.75 7.00
C ASN A 19 11.34 -17.32 5.60
N PRO A 20 12.41 -18.13 5.48
CA PRO A 20 12.88 -18.68 4.21
C PRO A 20 11.84 -19.54 3.48
N ASN A 21 10.95 -20.18 4.24
CA ASN A 21 9.90 -21.08 3.72
C ASN A 21 8.59 -20.34 3.40
N HIS A 22 8.59 -19.01 3.38
CA HIS A 22 7.40 -18.24 3.05
C HIS A 22 6.91 -18.59 1.63
N PRO A 23 5.63 -18.99 1.45
CA PRO A 23 5.12 -19.51 0.17
C PRO A 23 5.05 -18.47 -0.95
N ALA A 24 4.89 -17.19 -0.60
CA ALA A 24 4.89 -16.11 -1.59
C ALA A 24 6.28 -15.86 -2.21
N SER A 25 6.31 -15.56 -3.51
CA SER A 25 7.53 -15.12 -4.20
C SER A 25 7.98 -13.74 -3.68
N LEU A 26 9.27 -13.43 -3.89
CA LEU A 26 9.83 -12.13 -3.51
C LEU A 26 9.09 -10.98 -4.23
N ASP A 27 8.69 -11.19 -5.48
CA ASP A 27 7.95 -10.20 -6.27
C ASP A 27 6.53 -9.98 -5.78
N VAL A 28 5.80 -11.05 -5.42
CA VAL A 28 4.46 -10.93 -4.83
C VAL A 28 4.54 -10.15 -3.52
N LEU A 29 5.54 -10.45 -2.71
CA LEU A 29 5.74 -9.77 -1.45
C LEU A 29 6.14 -8.30 -1.63
N ARG A 30 7.06 -8.01 -2.55
CA ARG A 30 7.42 -6.64 -2.94
C ARG A 30 6.20 -5.85 -3.41
N TYR A 31 5.37 -6.44 -4.25
CA TYR A 31 4.14 -5.80 -4.73
C TYR A 31 3.16 -5.52 -3.58
N ALA A 32 2.94 -6.50 -2.70
CA ALA A 32 2.08 -6.35 -1.54
C ALA A 32 2.58 -5.23 -0.60
N ILE A 33 3.87 -5.22 -0.29
CA ILE A 33 4.47 -4.18 0.57
C ILE A 33 4.41 -2.80 -0.10
N ALA A 34 4.72 -2.70 -1.40
CA ALA A 34 4.61 -1.44 -2.14
C ALA A 34 3.17 -0.90 -2.14
N SER A 35 2.20 -1.80 -2.32
CA SER A 35 0.77 -1.52 -2.26
C SER A 35 0.36 -0.96 -0.89
N ILE A 36 0.84 -1.56 0.20
CA ILE A 36 0.60 -1.10 1.57
C ILE A 36 1.23 0.27 1.82
N ILE A 37 2.53 0.42 1.51
CA ILE A 37 3.27 1.69 1.73
C ILE A 37 2.60 2.84 0.98
N ASN A 38 2.20 2.62 -0.27
CA ASN A 38 1.55 3.66 -1.06
C ASN A 38 0.20 4.05 -0.44
N THR A 39 -0.63 3.07 -0.10
CA THR A 39 -1.97 3.33 0.43
C THR A 39 -1.92 3.99 1.80
N ALA A 40 -1.15 3.41 2.72
CA ALA A 40 -1.00 3.95 4.07
C ALA A 40 -0.29 5.30 4.06
N GLY A 41 0.77 5.46 3.26
CA GLY A 41 1.49 6.71 3.12
C GLY A 41 0.61 7.84 2.60
N THR A 42 -0.16 7.60 1.53
CA THR A 42 -1.12 8.57 1.01
C THR A 42 -2.18 8.92 2.05
N ALA A 43 -2.73 7.93 2.75
CA ALA A 43 -3.74 8.16 3.78
C ALA A 43 -3.20 9.02 4.93
N ILE A 44 -2.02 8.68 5.46
CA ILE A 44 -1.37 9.41 6.56
C ILE A 44 -1.10 10.86 6.15
N VAL A 45 -0.51 11.09 4.97
CA VAL A 45 -0.22 12.44 4.48
C VAL A 45 -1.50 13.24 4.31
N ALA A 46 -2.54 12.66 3.73
CA ALA A 46 -3.82 13.34 3.54
C ALA A 46 -4.49 13.69 4.88
N ILE A 47 -4.43 12.80 5.88
CA ILE A 47 -4.94 13.08 7.24
C ILE A 47 -4.18 14.25 7.84
N ILE A 48 -2.83 14.20 7.83
CA ILE A 48 -1.99 15.27 8.39
C ILE A 48 -2.31 16.61 7.72
N LEU A 49 -2.35 16.66 6.39
CA LEU A 49 -2.67 17.88 5.65
C LEU A 49 -4.09 18.36 5.96
N SER A 50 -5.07 17.47 6.08
CA SER A 50 -6.44 17.86 6.39
C SER A 50 -6.59 18.51 7.77
N LEU A 51 -5.82 18.02 8.75
CA LEU A 51 -5.77 18.58 10.09
C LEU A 51 -5.11 19.96 10.08
N LEU A 52 -4.01 20.11 9.34
CA LEU A 52 -3.28 21.38 9.21
C LEU A 52 -4.10 22.46 8.45
N LEU A 53 -4.87 22.06 7.43
CA LEU A 53 -5.62 22.98 6.57
C LEU A 53 -7.06 23.22 7.05
N GLY A 54 -7.52 22.57 8.14
CA GLY A 54 -8.88 22.72 8.67
C GLY A 54 -9.99 22.10 7.82
N HIS A 55 -9.67 21.31 6.79
CA HIS A 55 -10.63 20.70 5.85
C HIS A 55 -10.85 19.21 6.12
N PHE A 56 -11.11 18.86 7.39
CA PHE A 56 -11.18 17.46 7.82
C PHE A 56 -12.32 16.67 7.17
N SER A 57 -13.50 17.27 7.02
CA SER A 57 -14.69 16.60 6.45
C SER A 57 -14.50 16.21 4.97
N GLY A 58 -13.99 17.13 4.15
CA GLY A 58 -13.70 16.86 2.74
C GLY A 58 -12.59 15.82 2.56
N ALA A 59 -11.54 15.89 3.37
CA ALA A 59 -10.46 14.91 3.33
C ALA A 59 -10.91 13.52 3.81
N ALA A 60 -11.75 13.45 4.84
CA ALA A 60 -12.32 12.18 5.30
C ALA A 60 -13.16 11.51 4.19
N LEU A 61 -14.01 12.27 3.51
CA LEU A 61 -14.80 11.75 2.38
C LEU A 61 -13.89 11.30 1.22
N ALA A 62 -12.85 12.07 0.89
CA ALA A 62 -11.88 11.71 -0.12
C ALA A 62 -11.11 10.43 0.24
N LEU A 63 -10.72 10.26 1.50
CA LEU A 63 -10.04 9.06 2.00
C LEU A 63 -10.93 7.82 1.99
N ILE A 64 -12.20 7.97 2.38
CA ILE A 64 -13.18 6.88 2.29
C ILE A 64 -13.39 6.49 0.83
N SER A 65 -13.57 7.46 -0.06
CA SER A 65 -13.73 7.24 -1.51
C SER A 65 -12.50 6.53 -2.10
N PHE A 66 -11.30 6.98 -1.72
CA PHE A 66 -10.04 6.38 -2.12
C PHE A 66 -9.90 4.94 -1.60
N ALA A 67 -10.26 4.67 -0.34
CA ALA A 67 -10.23 3.34 0.25
C ALA A 67 -11.19 2.38 -0.46
N VAL A 68 -12.41 2.83 -0.77
CA VAL A 68 -13.40 2.04 -1.53
C VAL A 68 -12.86 1.74 -2.94
N LEU A 69 -12.34 2.75 -3.65
CA LEU A 69 -11.73 2.57 -4.96
C LEU A 69 -10.55 1.58 -4.90
N ARG A 70 -9.75 1.64 -3.84
CA ARG A 70 -8.62 0.74 -3.61
C ARG A 70 -9.07 -0.70 -3.39
N MET A 71 -10.16 -0.93 -2.65
CA MET A 71 -10.71 -2.27 -2.44
C MET A 71 -11.16 -2.90 -3.76
N ILE A 72 -11.81 -2.11 -4.62
CA ILE A 72 -12.26 -2.56 -5.95
C ILE A 72 -11.06 -2.79 -6.88
N SER A 73 -10.03 -1.96 -6.79
CA SER A 73 -8.85 -2.04 -7.68
C SER A 73 -7.79 -3.05 -7.21
N GLY A 74 -7.82 -3.44 -5.93
CA GLY A 74 -6.84 -4.32 -5.29
C GLY A 74 -7.33 -5.77 -5.09
N GLY A 75 -8.64 -6.02 -5.27
CA GLY A 75 -9.24 -7.35 -5.21
C GLY A 75 -9.62 -7.83 -6.61
N VAL A 76 -8.87 -8.84 -7.10
CA VAL A 76 -9.12 -9.66 -8.30
C VAL A 76 -8.52 -9.13 -9.62
N ILE A 77 -7.92 -10.09 -10.37
CA ILE A 77 -7.20 -10.08 -11.67
C ILE A 77 -5.67 -10.23 -11.43
N LEU A 78 -5.00 -11.41 -11.46
CA LEU A 78 -5.24 -12.72 -12.10
C LEU A 78 -4.53 -13.85 -11.30
N ASN A 79 -5.24 -14.94 -11.00
CA ASN A 79 -4.64 -16.28 -10.95
C ASN A 79 -4.82 -16.87 -12.36
N PRO A 80 -3.78 -16.95 -13.21
CA PRO A 80 -3.84 -17.88 -14.32
C PRO A 80 -3.72 -19.28 -13.70
N ALA A 81 -4.74 -20.10 -13.94
CA ALA A 81 -4.68 -21.54 -13.75
C ALA A 81 -3.48 -22.14 -14.48
#